data_AF-A0A941VLK0-F1
#
_entry.id   AF-A0A941VLK0-F1
#
_cell.length_a   1.000
_cell.length_b   1.000
_cell.length_c   1.000
_cell.angle_alpha   90.00
_cell.angle_beta   90.00
_cell.angle_gamma   90.00
#
_symmetry.space_group_name_H-M   'P 1'
#
loop_
_entity.id
_entity.type
_entity.pdbx_description
1 polymer ?
#
loop_
_entity_poly.entity_id
_entity_poly.type
_entity_poly.pdbx_seq_one_letter_code
_entity_poly.pdbx_strand_id
1 'polypeptide(L)'
;VGLTAKVAAALAAENVNILAGTGYSASDFRRKAVFTLIVDDLAKAEKALERIGADDIQDSSVIMVEMANKVGALKKISKLIADSGINIYYFYSTTSSGKTATCVLKTADDKKTIKVLREA
;
A
#
# COMPACT_ATOMS: atom_id res chain seq x y z
N VAL A 1 4.20 -23.03 -6.23
CA VAL A 1 3.41 -22.33 -7.28
C VAL A 1 2.07 -21.94 -6.68
N GLY A 2 1.52 -20.75 -6.98
CA GLY A 2 0.19 -20.34 -6.52
C GLY A 2 0.11 -19.63 -5.16
N LEU A 3 1.23 -19.16 -4.59
CA LEU A 3 1.24 -18.48 -3.28
C LEU A 3 0.29 -17.27 -3.25
N THR A 4 0.26 -16.43 -4.28
CA THR A 4 -0.67 -15.31 -4.39
C THR A 4 -2.12 -15.76 -4.35
N ALA A 5 -2.47 -16.87 -5.01
CA ALA A 5 -3.82 -17.43 -4.97
C ALA A 5 -4.16 -17.95 -3.57
N LYS A 6 -3.21 -18.59 -2.86
CA LYS A 6 -3.38 -19.03 -1.47
C LYS A 6 -3.64 -17.84 -0.53
N VAL A 7 -2.87 -16.76 -0.66
CA VAL A 7 -3.02 -15.53 0.12
C VAL A 7 -4.38 -14.88 -0.15
N ALA A 8 -4.74 -14.68 -1.43
CA ALA A 8 -6.02 -14.08 -1.80
C ALA A 8 -7.22 -14.91 -1.31
N ALA A 9 -7.13 -16.25 -1.41
CA ALA A 9 -8.18 -17.14 -0.94
C ALA A 9 -8.36 -17.09 0.58
N ALA A 10 -7.27 -16.99 1.35
CA ALA A 10 -7.33 -16.87 2.80
C ALA A 10 -8.05 -15.59 3.24
N LEU A 11 -7.74 -14.47 2.61
CA LEU A 11 -8.40 -13.19 2.90
C LEU A 11 -9.87 -13.20 2.46
N ALA A 12 -10.17 -13.76 1.29
CA ALA A 12 -11.54 -13.89 0.80
C ALA A 12 -12.42 -14.76 1.72
N ALA A 13 -11.87 -15.84 2.28
CA ALA A 13 -12.60 -16.73 3.19
C ALA A 13 -13.05 -16.03 4.49
N GLU A 14 -12.34 -14.98 4.91
CA GLU A 14 -12.67 -14.16 6.09
C GLU A 14 -13.47 -12.90 5.72
N ASN A 15 -13.93 -12.79 4.46
CA ASN A 15 -14.62 -11.62 3.91
C ASN A 15 -13.82 -10.31 4.06
N VAL A 16 -12.51 -10.40 3.79
CA VAL A 16 -11.58 -9.26 3.79
C VAL A 16 -11.30 -8.83 2.35
N ASN A 17 -11.52 -7.56 2.03
CA ASN A 17 -11.21 -7.01 0.73
C ASN A 17 -9.75 -6.50 0.68
N ILE A 18 -9.09 -6.68 -0.47
CA ILE A 18 -7.77 -6.11 -0.72
C ILE A 18 -7.95 -4.82 -1.52
N LEU A 19 -7.68 -3.68 -0.90
CA LEU A 19 -7.83 -2.35 -1.48
C LEU A 19 -6.67 -2.01 -2.42
N ALA A 20 -5.47 -2.47 -2.08
CA ALA A 20 -4.25 -2.30 -2.85
C ALA A 20 -3.17 -3.26 -2.33
N GLY A 21 -2.14 -3.49 -3.13
CA GLY A 21 -0.98 -4.21 -2.62
C GLY A 21 0.12 -4.39 -3.64
N THR A 22 1.26 -4.84 -3.12
CA THR A 22 2.44 -5.20 -3.90
C THR A 22 2.86 -6.61 -3.51
N GLY A 23 3.32 -7.40 -4.49
CA GLY A 23 3.96 -8.69 -4.25
C GLY A 23 5.26 -8.74 -5.03
N TYR A 24 6.37 -9.04 -4.35
CA TYR A 24 7.68 -9.18 -4.99
C TYR A 24 8.47 -10.30 -4.35
N SER A 25 9.47 -10.80 -5.07
CA SER A 25 10.36 -11.82 -4.53
C SER A 25 11.49 -11.16 -3.75
N ALA A 26 11.68 -11.57 -2.50
CA ALA A 26 12.63 -10.94 -1.58
C ALA A 26 13.95 -11.72 -1.45
N SER A 27 14.25 -12.65 -2.36
CA SER A 27 15.45 -13.50 -2.26
C SER A 27 16.05 -13.79 -3.63
N ASP A 28 17.38 -13.88 -3.69
CA ASP A 28 18.17 -14.17 -4.90
C ASP A 28 17.72 -15.45 -5.62
N PHE A 29 17.13 -16.40 -4.89
CA PHE A 29 16.64 -17.68 -5.42
C PHE A 29 15.12 -17.78 -5.53
N ARG A 30 14.39 -16.67 -5.37
CA ARG A 30 12.93 -16.61 -5.39
C ARG A 30 12.19 -17.62 -4.51
N ARG A 31 12.78 -17.94 -3.35
CA ARG A 31 12.22 -18.90 -2.37
C ARG A 31 11.20 -18.24 -1.45
N LYS A 32 11.32 -16.94 -1.22
CA LYS A 32 10.37 -16.14 -0.44
C LYS A 32 9.73 -15.05 -1.31
N ALA A 33 8.47 -14.77 -1.02
CA ALA A 33 7.76 -13.60 -1.53
C ALA A 33 7.35 -12.73 -0.34
N VAL A 34 7.40 -11.42 -0.54
CA VAL A 34 6.92 -10.45 0.43
C VAL A 34 5.71 -9.76 -0.19
N PHE A 35 4.65 -9.65 0.61
CA PHE A 35 3.43 -8.94 0.25
C PHE A 35 3.27 -7.73 1.16
N THR A 36 2.89 -6.60 0.58
CA THR A 36 2.35 -5.46 1.31
C THR A 36 0.91 -5.33 0.85
N LEU A 37 -0.05 -5.50 1.75
CA LEU A 37 -1.47 -5.50 1.43
C LEU A 37 -2.15 -4.38 2.23
N ILE A 38 -2.96 -3.58 1.56
CA ILE A 38 -3.92 -2.68 2.20
C ILE A 38 -5.26 -3.40 2.17
N VAL A 39 -5.82 -3.61 3.34
CA VAL A 39 -7.07 -4.34 3.55
C VAL A 39 -8.08 -3.46 4.28
N ASP A 40 -9.36 -3.81 4.18
CA ASP A 40 -10.44 -3.12 4.89
C ASP A 40 -10.62 -3.60 6.35
N ASP A 41 -10.11 -4.79 6.70
CA ASP A 41 -10.13 -5.36 8.06
C ASP A 41 -8.77 -6.02 8.38
N LEU A 42 -7.90 -5.25 9.04
CA LEU A 42 -6.53 -5.67 9.38
C LEU A 42 -6.51 -6.87 10.32
N ALA A 43 -7.32 -6.84 11.39
CA ALA A 43 -7.32 -7.88 12.41
C ALA A 43 -7.78 -9.24 11.88
N LYS A 44 -8.74 -9.26 10.93
CA LYS A 44 -9.09 -10.51 10.22
C LYS A 44 -8.02 -10.93 9.23
N ALA A 45 -7.42 -9.99 8.51
CA ALA A 45 -6.37 -10.28 7.55
C ALA A 45 -5.17 -10.95 8.21
N GLU A 46 -4.68 -10.41 9.33
CA GLU A 46 -3.58 -10.98 10.10
C GLU A 46 -3.88 -12.43 10.49
N LYS A 47 -5.02 -12.68 11.12
CA LYS A 47 -5.45 -14.03 11.53
C LYS A 47 -5.57 -14.99 10.34
N ALA A 48 -6.06 -14.52 9.19
CA ALA A 48 -6.17 -15.33 7.98
C ALA A 48 -4.78 -15.73 7.44
N LEU A 49 -3.84 -14.78 7.44
CA LEU A 49 -2.49 -14.97 6.94
C LEU A 49 -1.66 -15.88 7.87
N GLU A 50 -1.78 -15.72 9.19
CA GLU A 50 -1.15 -16.61 10.18
C GLU A 50 -1.55 -18.07 9.96
N ARG A 51 -2.84 -18.35 9.74
CA ARG A 51 -3.36 -19.71 9.53
C ARG A 51 -2.79 -20.39 8.29
N ILE A 52 -2.34 -19.63 7.29
CA ILE A 52 -1.71 -20.18 6.09
C ILE A 52 -0.17 -20.24 6.17
N GLY A 53 0.39 -19.92 7.34
CA GLY A 53 1.83 -19.95 7.62
C GLY A 53 2.58 -18.74 7.06
N ALA A 54 1.94 -17.56 7.03
CA ALA A 54 2.66 -16.32 6.80
C ALA A 54 3.41 -15.94 8.09
N ASP A 55 4.72 -15.76 7.95
CA ASP A 55 5.61 -15.35 9.04
C ASP A 55 5.99 -13.87 8.87
N ASP A 56 6.54 -13.24 9.92
CA ASP A 56 7.02 -11.85 9.91
C ASP A 56 5.95 -10.81 9.48
N ILE A 57 4.69 -11.03 9.85
CA ILE A 57 3.60 -10.08 9.60
C ILE A 57 3.87 -8.79 10.37
N GLN A 58 3.89 -7.66 9.66
CA GLN A 58 4.10 -6.34 10.22
C GLN A 58 2.96 -5.40 9.85
N ASP A 59 2.39 -4.77 10.88
CA ASP A 59 1.39 -3.74 10.71
C ASP A 59 2.04 -2.39 10.43
N SER A 60 1.55 -1.72 9.40
CA SER A 60 1.97 -0.36 9.07
C SER A 60 0.83 0.41 8.44
N SER A 61 0.68 1.67 8.84
CA SER A 61 -0.19 2.62 8.15
C SER A 61 0.47 3.12 6.88
N VAL A 62 -0.35 3.42 5.88
CA VAL A 62 0.04 4.15 4.66
C VAL A 62 -1.02 5.20 4.36
N ILE A 63 -0.70 6.13 3.47
CA ILE A 63 -1.61 7.15 2.98
C ILE A 63 -2.05 6.78 1.57
N MET A 64 -3.35 6.77 1.34
CA MET A 64 -3.94 6.71 0.01
C MET A 64 -4.40 8.12 -0.39
N VAL A 65 -3.89 8.62 -1.51
CA VAL A 65 -4.25 9.93 -2.05
C VAL A 65 -4.67 9.80 -3.50
N GLU A 66 -5.78 10.43 -3.86
CA GLU A 66 -6.19 10.61 -5.25
C GLU A 66 -5.50 11.83 -5.84
N MET A 67 -4.98 11.69 -7.06
CA MET A 67 -4.36 12.78 -7.79
C MET A 67 -4.82 12.77 -9.24
N ALA A 68 -4.64 13.90 -9.94
CA ALA A 68 -4.93 13.95 -11.36
C ALA A 68 -4.03 12.96 -12.14
N ASN A 69 -4.59 12.23 -13.10
CA ASN A 69 -3.82 11.41 -14.03
C ASN A 69 -3.27 12.30 -15.17
N LYS A 70 -2.25 13.10 -14.86
CA LYS A 70 -1.60 13.98 -15.83
C LYS A 70 -0.15 14.28 -15.44
N VAL A 71 0.61 14.80 -16.40
CA VAL A 71 1.99 15.25 -16.20
C VAL A 71 2.08 16.20 -14.99
N GLY A 72 3.02 15.91 -14.09
CA GLY A 72 3.31 16.73 -12.92
C GLY A 72 2.40 16.52 -11.70
N ALA A 73 1.41 15.64 -11.76
CA ALA A 73 0.54 15.38 -10.61
C ALA A 73 1.31 14.85 -9.39
N LEU A 74 2.16 13.83 -9.57
CA LEU A 74 3.02 13.33 -8.50
C LEU A 74 3.99 14.41 -8.00
N LYS A 75 4.57 15.23 -8.89
CA LYS A 75 5.42 16.36 -8.52
C LYS A 75 4.69 17.32 -7.57
N LYS A 76 3.41 17.65 -7.85
CA LYS A 76 2.63 18.55 -6.99
C LYS A 76 2.51 17.99 -5.57
N ILE A 77 2.11 16.72 -5.45
CA ILE A 77 1.92 16.04 -4.17
C ILE A 77 3.25 15.87 -3.43
N SER A 78 4.27 15.33 -4.09
CA SER A 78 5.56 15.06 -3.44
C SER A 78 6.29 16.35 -3.02
N LYS A 79 6.19 17.42 -3.82
CA LYS A 79 6.75 18.73 -3.45
C LYS A 79 6.08 19.30 -2.21
N LEU A 80 4.76 19.25 -2.12
CA LEU A 80 4.03 19.74 -0.94
C LEU A 80 4.45 19.00 0.33
N ILE A 81 4.61 17.67 0.25
CA ILE A 81 5.11 16.85 1.36
C ILE A 81 6.56 17.23 1.71
N ALA A 82 7.44 17.36 0.72
CA ALA A 82 8.84 17.72 0.92
C ALA A 82 9.03 19.13 1.51
N ASP A 83 8.25 20.12 1.05
CA ASP A 83 8.28 21.50 1.55
C ASP A 83 7.86 21.58 3.03
N SER A 84 7.13 20.57 3.54
CA SER A 84 6.78 20.44 4.97
C SER A 84 7.85 19.71 5.81
N GLY A 85 8.99 19.38 5.20
CA GLY A 85 10.12 18.71 5.83
C GLY A 85 9.91 17.21 6.06
N ILE A 86 9.03 16.55 5.29
CA ILE A 86 8.71 15.13 5.44
C ILE A 86 9.29 14.34 4.26
N ASN A 87 10.02 13.27 4.56
CA ASN A 87 10.50 12.34 3.54
C ASN A 87 9.44 11.28 3.19
N ILE A 88 9.41 10.84 1.93
CA ILE A 88 8.60 9.69 1.47
C ILE A 88 9.53 8.47 1.39
N TYR A 89 9.20 7.40 2.12
CA TYR A 89 10.02 6.18 2.12
C TYR A 89 9.76 5.30 0.91
N TYR A 90 8.49 5.13 0.54
CA TYR A 90 8.10 4.44 -0.67
C TYR A 90 6.73 4.95 -1.13
N PHE A 91 6.45 4.77 -2.41
CA PHE A 91 5.12 4.96 -2.98
C PHE A 91 4.90 3.99 -4.14
N TYR A 92 3.64 3.73 -4.44
CA TYR A 92 3.22 3.10 -5.67
C TYR A 92 1.90 3.71 -6.10
N SER A 93 1.68 3.81 -7.40
CA SER A 93 0.48 4.46 -7.93
C SER A 93 -0.05 3.71 -9.13
N THR A 94 -1.36 3.72 -9.28
CA THR A 94 -2.03 3.16 -10.44
C THR A 94 -3.17 4.07 -10.88
N THR A 95 -3.65 3.83 -12.09
CA THR A 95 -4.82 4.47 -12.67
C THR A 95 -5.72 3.37 -13.18
N SER A 96 -7.02 3.46 -12.98
CA SER A 96 -7.98 2.56 -13.63
C SER A 96 -8.19 3.00 -15.09
N SER A 97 -9.05 3.98 -15.29
CA SER A 97 -9.32 4.66 -16.54
C SER A 97 -9.80 6.09 -16.24
N GLY A 98 -9.43 7.05 -17.09
CA GLY A 98 -9.85 8.45 -16.95
C GLY A 98 -8.82 9.36 -16.29
N LYS A 99 -9.33 10.38 -15.58
CA LYS A 99 -8.59 11.58 -15.17
C LYS A 99 -8.00 11.52 -13.76
N THR A 100 -8.14 10.40 -13.06
CA THR A 100 -7.69 10.22 -11.67
C THR A 100 -6.73 9.04 -11.56
N ALA A 101 -5.73 9.19 -10.69
CA ALA A 101 -4.78 8.17 -10.28
C ALA A 101 -4.86 8.01 -8.75
N THR A 102 -4.70 6.80 -8.25
CA THR A 102 -4.56 6.52 -6.82
C THR A 102 -3.07 6.31 -6.53
N CYS A 103 -2.55 7.06 -5.56
CA CYS A 103 -1.19 6.91 -5.06
C CYS A 103 -1.24 6.43 -3.61
N VAL A 104 -0.51 5.36 -3.33
CA VAL A 104 -0.22 4.90 -1.97
C VAL A 104 1.18 5.36 -1.62
N LEU A 105 1.35 5.97 -0.46
CA LEU A 105 2.66 6.42 0.02
C LEU A 105 2.83 6.18 1.52
N LYS A 106 4.06 5.86 1.91
CA LYS A 106 4.51 5.84 3.30
C LYS A 106 5.49 6.98 3.52
N THR A 107 5.29 7.75 4.58
CA THR A 107 6.19 8.87 4.90
C THR A 107 6.84 8.72 6.26
N ALA A 108 7.79 9.62 6.54
CA ALA A 108 8.39 9.75 7.86
C ALA A 108 7.39 10.23 8.93
N ASP A 109 6.28 10.87 8.55
CA ASP A 109 5.19 11.28 9.45
C ASP A 109 3.85 11.27 8.70
N ASP A 110 3.16 10.14 8.72
CA ASP A 110 1.91 9.97 7.99
C ASP A 110 0.82 10.95 8.50
N LYS A 111 0.79 11.21 9.81
CA LYS A 111 -0.23 12.09 10.42
C LYS A 111 -0.05 13.54 9.96
N LYS A 112 1.19 14.05 9.96
CA LYS A 112 1.50 15.39 9.46
C LYS A 112 1.28 15.48 7.96
N THR A 113 1.63 14.44 7.21
CA THR A 113 1.39 14.38 5.76
C THR A 113 -0.09 14.51 5.43
N ILE A 114 -0.97 13.78 6.13
CA ILE A 114 -2.43 13.89 5.92
C ILE A 114 -2.93 15.32 6.16
N LYS A 115 -2.44 16.01 7.19
CA LYS A 115 -2.80 17.42 7.45
C LYS A 115 -2.38 18.32 6.30
N VAL A 116 -1.11 18.23 5.89
CA VAL A 116 -0.53 19.00 4.78
C VAL A 116 -1.31 18.79 3.48
N LEU A 117 -1.71 17.54 3.16
CA LEU A 117 -2.47 17.23 1.95
C LEU A 117 -3.93 17.72 1.98
N ARG A 118 -4.54 17.86 3.17
CA ARG A 118 -5.93 18.35 3.32
C ARG A 118 -6.06 19.87 3.26
N GLU A 119 -4.97 20.58 3.54
CA GLU A 119 -4.93 22.05 3.59
C GLU A 119 -4.55 22.70 2.25
N ALA A 120 -4.25 21.90 1.22
CA ALA A 120 -3.76 22.33 -0.10
C ALA A 120 -4.76 22.15 -1.24
#